data_AF-A0A3C1P387-F1
#
_entry.id   AF-A0A3C1P387-F1
#
_cell.length_a   1.000
_cell.length_b   1.000
_cell.length_c   1.000
_cell.angle_alpha   90.00
_cell.angle_beta   90.00
_cell.angle_gamma   90.00
#
_symmetry.space_group_name_H-M   'P 1'
#
loop_
_entity.id
_entity.type
_entity.pdbx_description
1 polymer ?
#
loop_
_entity_poly.entity_id
_entity_poly.type
_entity_poly.pdbx_seq_one_letter_code
_entity_poly.pdbx_strand_id
1 'polypeptide(L)' 'NFYFNPKRYDLAKVGRYKVNKKLGLDLPLGQSVLTREDIVAAIEYLVRLHAGLETMEGPRGEVVVETDDIDHF' A
#
# COMPACT_ATOMS: atom_id res chain seq x y z
N ASN A 1 14.35 -14.32 -2.16
CA ASN A 1 14.04 -12.91 -1.88
C ASN A 1 13.58 -12.24 -3.19
N PHE A 2 12.27 -12.23 -3.46
CA PHE A 2 11.69 -11.82 -4.75
C PHE A 2 11.25 -10.35 -4.76
N TYR A 3 10.45 -9.94 -3.78
CA TYR A 3 9.80 -8.63 -3.73
C TYR A 3 10.71 -7.46 -3.31
N PHE A 4 11.83 -7.76 -2.65
CA PHE A 4 12.81 -6.77 -2.18
C PHE A 4 14.02 -6.65 -3.11
N ASN A 5 13.98 -7.29 -4.29
CA ASN A 5 15.09 -7.31 -5.24
C ASN A 5 14.76 -6.44 -6.47
N PRO A 6 15.45 -5.31 -6.68
CA PRO A 6 15.15 -4.40 -7.80
C PRO A 6 15.44 -5.01 -9.18
N LYS A 7 16.19 -6.12 -9.27
CA LYS A 7 16.39 -6.85 -10.53
C LYS A 7 15.20 -7.73 -10.92
N ARG A 8 14.24 -7.95 -10.01
CA ARG A 8 13.13 -8.91 -10.21
C ARG A 8 11.76 -8.32 -9.93
N TYR A 9 11.70 -7.14 -9.33
CA TYR A 9 10.45 -6.51 -8.92
C TYR A 9 10.59 -5.00 -8.99
N ASP A 10 9.58 -4.34 -9.57
CA ASP A 10 9.51 -2.90 -9.71
C ASP A 10 8.04 -2.47 -9.73
N LEU A 11 7.63 -1.67 -8.75
CA LEU A 11 6.31 -1.02 -8.69
C LEU A 11 6.19 0.09 -9.74
N ALA A 12 7.30 0.56 -10.30
CA ALA A 12 7.43 1.85 -10.97
C ALA A 12 6.98 3.02 -10.06
N LYS A 13 7.19 4.25 -10.54
CA LYS A 13 6.80 5.47 -9.79
C LYS A 13 5.29 5.51 -9.51
N VAL A 14 4.48 5.11 -10.49
CA VAL A 14 3.01 5.12 -10.36
C VAL A 14 2.53 4.06 -9.37
N GLY A 15 3.10 2.85 -9.37
CA GLY A 15 2.73 1.82 -8.41
C GLY A 15 3.14 2.19 -6.99
N ARG A 16 4.35 2.73 -6.77
CA ARG A 16 4.76 3.24 -5.46
C ARG A 16 3.82 4.35 -4.97
N TYR A 17 3.44 5.28 -5.84
CA TYR A 17 2.45 6.32 -5.51
C TYR A 17 1.10 5.73 -5.09
N LYS A 18 0.58 4.75 -5.85
CA LYS A 18 -0.69 4.07 -5.53
C LYS A 18 -0.63 3.32 -4.20
N VAL A 19 0.45 2.56 -3.94
CA VAL A 19 0.65 1.85 -2.66
C VAL A 19 0.68 2.83 -1.49
N ASN A 20 1.48 3.89 -1.59
CA ASN A 20 1.55 4.92 -0.55
C ASN A 20 0.18 5.56 -0.30
N LYS A 21 -0.58 5.86 -1.36
CA LYS A 21 -1.90 6.48 -1.21
C LYS A 21 -2.90 5.52 -0.57
N LYS A 22 -2.95 4.27 -1.01
CA LYS A 22 -3.90 3.26 -0.52
C LYS A 22 -3.63 2.85 0.93
N LEU A 23 -2.37 2.77 1.33
CA LEU A 23 -1.96 2.31 2.66
C LEU A 23 -1.58 3.44 3.63
N GLY A 24 -1.70 4.71 3.22
CA GLY A 24 -1.36 5.86 4.07
C GLY A 24 0.12 6.11 4.30
N LEU A 25 1.01 5.37 3.61
CA LEU A 25 2.46 5.46 3.77
C LEU A 25 3.06 6.69 3.10
N ASP A 26 4.25 7.11 3.55
CA ASP A 26 5.00 8.24 3.00
C ASP A 26 6.43 7.85 2.58
N LEU A 27 6.53 6.80 1.76
CA LEU A 27 7.81 6.33 1.25
C LEU A 27 8.25 7.07 -0.03
N PRO A 28 9.56 7.27 -0.29
CA PRO A 28 10.03 7.93 -1.49
C PRO A 28 9.55 7.26 -2.78
N LEU A 29 9.13 8.05 -3.78
CA LEU A 29 8.70 7.51 -5.08
C LEU A 29 9.81 6.77 -5.85
N GLY A 30 11.07 7.03 -5.53
CA GLY A 30 12.21 6.30 -6.06
C GLY A 30 12.42 4.91 -5.44
N GLN A 31 11.76 4.61 -4.31
CA GLN A 31 11.83 3.30 -3.66
C GLN A 31 10.85 2.34 -4.33
N SER A 32 11.24 1.82 -5.49
CA SER A 32 10.30 1.13 -6.37
C SER A 32 10.15 -0.37 -6.09
N VAL A 33 10.92 -0.94 -5.17
CA VAL A 33 10.67 -2.28 -4.62
C VAL A 33 9.72 -2.20 -3.43
N LEU A 34 9.02 -3.30 -3.11
CA LEU A 34 8.25 -3.39 -1.87
C LEU A 34 9.18 -3.28 -0.65
N THR A 35 8.58 -2.99 0.50
CA THR A 35 9.23 -2.91 1.81
C THR A 35 8.49 -3.80 2.79
N ARG A 36 9.10 -4.05 3.95
CA ARG A 36 8.39 -4.76 5.03
C ARG A 36 7.21 -3.96 5.55
N GLU A 37 7.33 -2.64 5.57
CA GLU A 37 6.28 -1.71 5.96
C GLU A 37 5.06 -1.82 5.05
N ASP A 38 5.27 -1.90 3.72
CA ASP A 38 4.19 -2.13 2.76
C ASP A 38 3.41 -3.41 3.07
N ILE A 39 4.12 -4.50 3.40
CA ILE A 39 3.49 -5.79 3.68
C ILE A 39 2.70 -5.75 4.99
N VAL A 40 3.25 -5.14 6.05
CA VAL A 40 2.56 -5.01 7.34
C VAL A 40 1.30 -4.16 7.19
N ALA A 41 1.42 -3.00 6.54
CA ALA A 41 0.28 -2.10 6.31
C ALA A 41 -0.80 -2.74 5.43
N ALA A 42 -0.42 -3.52 4.40
CA ALA A 42 -1.39 -4.23 3.57
C ALA A 42 -2.15 -5.31 4.34
N ILE A 43 -1.46 -6.05 5.23
CA ILE A 43 -2.11 -7.06 6.08
C ILE A 43 -3.03 -6.38 7.09
N GLU A 44 -2.59 -5.29 7.73
CA GLU A 44 -3.43 -4.51 8.64
C GLU A 44 -4.69 -4.00 7.93
N TYR A 45 -4.53 -3.41 6.75
CA TYR A 45 -5.65 -2.93 5.93
C TYR A 45 -6.67 -4.04 5.66
N LEU A 46 -6.20 -5.23 5.26
CA LEU A 46 -7.07 -6.38 5.00
C LEU A 46 -7.80 -6.86 6.26
N VAL A 47 -7.12 -6.90 7.41
CA VAL A 47 -7.73 -7.32 8.68
C VAL A 47 -8.76 -6.31 9.15
N ARG A 48 -8.48 -5.00 9.03
CA ARG A 48 -9.44 -3.93 9.34
C ARG A 48 -10.68 -4.01 8.45
N LEU A 49 -10.47 -4.19 7.15
CA LEU A 49 -11.57 -4.39 6.19
C LEU A 49 -12.44 -5.60 6.56
N HIS A 50 -11.81 -6.72 6.92
CA HIS A 50 -12.52 -7.92 7.36
C HIS A 50 -13.31 -7.70 8.66
N ALA A 51 -12.77 -6.90 9.58
CA ALA A 51 -13.43 -6.52 10.83
C ALA A 51 -14.54 -5.47 10.66
N GLY A 52 -14.76 -4.94 9.44
CA GLY A 52 -15.73 -3.88 9.17
C GLY A 52 -15.31 -2.51 9.70
N LEU A 53 -14.00 -2.30 9.94
CA LEU A 53 -13.47 -0.99 10.31
C LEU A 53 -13.26 -0.16 9.05
N GLU A 54 -13.74 1.08 9.07
CA GLU A 54 -13.77 1.96 7.90
C GLU A 54 -12.50 2.81 7.75
N THR A 55 -11.63 2.84 8.76
CA THR A 55 -10.49 3.76 8.80
C THR A 55 -9.22 3.12 9.36
N MET A 56 -8.07 3.62 8.90
CA MET A 56 -6.74 3.25 9.37
C MET A 56 -5.87 4.50 9.53
N GLU A 57 -5.09 4.57 10.60
CA GLU A 57 -4.13 5.66 10.80
C GLU A 57 -2.84 5.38 10.02
N GLY A 58 -2.36 6.38 9.29
CA GLY A 58 -1.06 6.35 8.64
C GLY A 58 -0.24 7.61 8.92
N PRO A 59 1.06 7.63 8.55
CA PRO A 59 1.92 8.80 8.69
C PRO A 59 1.37 10.09 8.05
N ARG A 60 0.50 9.97 7.04
CA ARG A 60 -0.13 11.10 6.34
C ARG A 60 -1.53 11.44 6.84
N GLY A 61 -1.97 10.83 7.93
CA GLY A 61 -3.30 10.97 8.49
C GLY A 61 -4.16 9.73 8.29
N GLU A 62 -5.47 9.91 8.50
CA GLU A 62 -6.46 8.85 8.38
C GLU A 62 -6.69 8.45 6.92
N VAL A 63 -6.81 7.14 6.69
CA VAL A 63 -7.07 6.53 5.39
C VAL A 63 -8.34 5.71 5.47
N VAL A 64 -9.20 5.85 4.45
CA VAL A 64 -10.42 5.06 4.31
C VAL A 64 -10.09 3.63 3.91
N VAL A 65 -10.68 2.68 4.63
CA VAL A 65 -10.55 1.24 4.41
C VAL A 65 -11.78 0.74 3.66
N GLU A 66 -11.63 0.65 2.33
CA GLU A 66 -12.66 0.19 1.40
C GLU A 66 -12.09 -0.72 0.31
N THR A 67 -12.97 -1.45 -0.37
CA THR A 67 -12.66 -2.24 -1.56
C THR A 67 -12.44 -1.35 -2.77
N ASP A 68 -11.46 -1.67 -3.61
CA ASP A 68 -11.26 -0.95 -4.88
C ASP A 68 -12.19 -1.50 -5.97
N ASP A 69 -12.90 -0.61 -6.67
CA ASP A 69 -13.62 -0.95 -7.90
C ASP A 69 -12.63 -1.00 -9.07
N ILE A 70 -12.25 -2.21 -9.47
CA ILE A 70 -11.19 -2.45 -10.45
C ILE A 70 -11.67 -2.33 -11.91
N ASP A 71 -12.98 -2.30 -12.12
CA ASP A 71 -13.58 -2.28 -13.46
C ASP A 71 -13.82 -0.84 -13.97
N HIS A 72 -13.55 0.17 -13.14
CA HIS A 72 -13.67 1.58 -13.49
C HIS A 72 -12.36 2.12 -14.09
N PHE A 73 -12.37 2.44 -15.40
CA PHE A 73 -11.24 2.99 -16.14
C PHE A 73 -11.31 4.50 -16.34
#